data_AF-A0A1D1YEP6-F1
#
_entry.id   AF-A0A1D1YEP6-F1
#
_cell.length_a   1.000
_cell.length_b   1.000
_cell.length_c   1.000
_cell.angle_alpha   90.00
_cell.angle_beta   90.00
_cell.angle_gamma   90.00
#
_symmetry.space_group_name_H-M   'P 1'
#
loop_
_entity.id
_entity.type
_entity.pdbx_description
1 polymer ?
#
loop_
_entity_poly.entity_id
_entity_poly.type
_entity_poly.pdbx_seq_one_letter_code
_entity_poly.pdbx_strand_id
1 'polypeptide(L)'
;LPAAYDDSILALRWLGGQAAAAATRGGEEEEELLRGVDYSRCFLMGSSSGGNIVYHAGRRAAAGEEAEGIRPPLRVAGHVYHQPYFGGVGRTASEMAMEDDLILPLRVTDLMWGLALPEGADRDHEFSNPAKGPPPAALPRSLVRGNVGDLLIDRQREFAALLRAAGVEVVERLDDDGHHAVELFDPGKAQRLFDDVRAFIYDDPPR
;
A
#
# COMPACT_ATOMS: atom_id res chain seq x y z
N LEU A 1 2.70 6.06 -14.78
CA LEU A 1 3.58 5.18 -13.97
C LEU A 1 4.85 4.91 -14.77
N PRO A 2 6.03 4.84 -14.14
CA PRO A 2 6.26 4.64 -12.70
C PRO A 2 6.47 5.91 -11.85
N ALA A 3 6.30 7.13 -12.37
CA ALA A 3 6.63 8.38 -11.66
C ALA A 3 6.18 8.44 -10.18
N ALA A 4 4.95 8.05 -9.85
CA ALA A 4 4.48 8.03 -8.46
C ALA A 4 5.25 7.07 -7.53
N TYR A 5 5.76 5.96 -8.07
CA TYR A 5 6.61 5.02 -7.32
C TYR A 5 8.00 5.62 -7.10
N ASP A 6 8.54 6.32 -8.11
CA ASP A 6 9.82 7.02 -8.01
C ASP A 6 9.75 8.12 -6.94
N ASP A 7 8.69 8.92 -6.95
CA ASP A 7 8.45 9.97 -5.95
C ASP A 7 8.34 9.38 -4.53
N SER A 8 7.70 8.21 -4.40
CA SER A 8 7.60 7.51 -3.11
C SER A 8 8.96 7.02 -2.60
N ILE A 9 9.83 6.54 -3.48
CA ILE A 9 11.20 6.19 -3.12
C ILE A 9 12.02 7.44 -2.77
N LEU A 10 11.85 8.55 -3.50
CA LEU A 10 12.50 9.82 -3.16
C LEU A 10 12.09 10.31 -1.76
N ALA A 11 10.82 10.17 -1.38
CA ALA A 11 10.35 10.47 -0.04
C ALA A 11 11.02 9.59 1.03
N LEU A 12 11.17 8.28 0.78
CA LEU A 12 11.86 7.37 1.70
C LEU A 12 13.36 7.69 1.82
N ARG A 13 14.02 8.06 0.72
CA ARG A 13 15.42 8.53 0.73
C ARG A 13 15.58 9.80 1.56
N TRP A 14 14.65 10.75 1.40
CA TRP A 14 14.63 11.97 2.18
C TRP A 14 14.47 11.66 3.67
N LEU A 15 13.50 10.83 4.05
CA LEU A 15 13.25 10.43 5.44
C LEU A 15 14.46 9.69 6.04
N GLY A 16 15.10 8.80 5.28
CA GLY A 16 16.33 8.13 5.72
C GLY A 16 17.49 9.11 5.92
N GLY A 17 17.51 10.20 5.14
CA GLY A 17 18.44 11.30 5.36
C GLY A 17 18.21 12.05 6.67
N GLN A 18 16.95 12.30 7.02
CA GLN A 18 16.59 12.89 8.31
C GLN A 18 16.97 11.96 9.47
N ALA A 19 16.69 10.66 9.34
CA ALA A 19 17.06 9.65 10.32
C ALA A 19 18.57 9.63 10.60
N ALA A 20 19.39 9.65 9.54
CA ALA A 20 20.85 9.66 9.66
C ALA A 20 21.38 10.98 10.28
N ALA A 21 20.75 12.12 9.98
CA ALA A 21 21.11 13.40 10.57
C ALA A 21 20.77 13.45 12.06
N ALA A 22 19.57 12.98 12.46
CA ALA A 22 19.13 12.91 13.85
C ALA A 22 20.09 12.04 14.70
N ALA A 23 20.52 10.90 14.16
CA ALA A 23 21.45 9.99 14.84
C ALA A 23 22.85 10.59 15.08
N THR A 24 23.28 11.58 14.29
CA THR A 24 24.63 12.16 14.38
C THR A 24 24.67 13.51 15.11
N ARG A 25 23.60 14.30 15.03
CA ARG A 25 23.54 15.68 15.57
C ARG A 25 22.84 15.78 16.93
N GLY A 26 22.43 14.67 17.54
CA GLY A 26 21.76 14.69 18.85
C GLY A 26 20.38 15.35 18.84
N GLY A 27 19.74 15.48 17.67
CA GLY A 27 18.38 16.00 17.53
C GLY A 27 18.20 17.52 17.70
N GLU A 28 19.27 18.30 17.91
CA GLU A 28 19.15 19.75 18.20
C GLU A 28 18.68 20.58 16.99
N GLU A 29 18.92 20.10 15.77
CA GLU A 29 18.46 20.70 14.50
C GLU A 29 17.36 19.89 13.80
N GLU A 30 16.74 18.93 14.50
CA GLU A 30 15.64 18.16 13.93
C GLU A 30 14.39 19.04 13.75
N GLU A 31 13.77 18.98 12.57
CA GLU A 31 12.48 19.62 12.33
C GLU A 31 11.50 19.23 13.45
N GLU A 32 10.69 20.17 13.93
CA GLU A 32 9.80 19.94 15.08
C GLU A 32 8.89 18.71 14.90
N LEU A 33 8.43 18.47 13.66
CA LEU A 33 7.59 17.33 13.29
C LEU A 33 8.30 15.97 13.37
N LEU A 34 9.63 15.96 13.30
CA LEU A 34 10.45 14.75 13.28
C LEU A 34 11.04 14.41 14.66
N ARG A 35 10.92 15.32 15.62
CA ARG A 35 11.49 15.15 16.96
C ARG A 35 10.90 13.94 17.67
N GLY A 36 11.77 13.00 18.04
CA GLY A 36 11.39 11.79 18.77
C GLY A 36 10.73 10.71 17.90
N VAL A 37 10.78 10.84 16.57
CA VAL A 37 10.35 9.79 15.64
C VAL A 37 11.25 8.57 15.77
N ASP A 38 10.64 7.39 15.91
CA ASP A 38 11.34 6.11 15.83
C ASP A 38 11.45 5.65 14.37
N TYR A 39 12.57 6.02 13.74
CA TYR A 39 12.86 5.67 12.34
C TYR A 39 12.98 4.15 12.10
N SER A 40 13.20 3.34 13.15
CA SER A 40 13.24 1.87 13.01
C SER A 40 11.84 1.24 12.85
N ARG A 41 10.78 2.02 13.12
CA ARG A 41 9.37 1.64 13.05
C ARG A 41 8.59 2.47 12.03
N CYS A 42 9.10 2.56 10.80
CA CYS A 42 8.38 3.23 9.72
C CYS A 42 7.30 2.30 9.13
N PHE A 43 6.09 2.82 8.92
CA PHE A 43 4.99 2.11 8.27
C PHE A 43 4.57 2.85 7.01
N LEU A 44 4.41 2.13 5.90
CA LEU A 44 3.86 2.69 4.67
C LEU A 44 2.36 2.38 4.63
N MET A 45 1.54 3.41 4.42
CA MET A 45 0.10 3.27 4.32
C MET A 45 -0.42 3.94 3.06
N GLY A 46 -1.35 3.29 2.38
CA GLY A 46 -2.00 3.84 1.21
C GLY A 46 -3.39 3.28 0.99
N SER A 47 -4.29 4.15 0.54
CA SER A 47 -5.67 3.81 0.18
C SER A 47 -5.83 3.76 -1.34
N SER A 48 -6.57 2.78 -1.87
CA SER A 48 -6.83 2.68 -3.32
C SER A 48 -5.53 2.66 -4.15
N SER A 49 -5.34 3.60 -5.09
CA SER A 49 -4.10 3.77 -5.85
C SER A 49 -2.87 3.98 -4.95
N GLY A 50 -3.05 4.57 -3.76
CA GLY A 50 -2.03 4.66 -2.73
C GLY A 50 -1.58 3.29 -2.22
N GLY A 51 -2.50 2.33 -2.07
CA GLY A 51 -2.15 0.96 -1.67
C GLY A 51 -1.32 0.24 -2.74
N ASN A 52 -1.61 0.50 -4.01
CA ASN A 52 -0.80 0.04 -5.13
C ASN A 52 0.61 0.67 -5.11
N ILE A 53 0.71 1.98 -4.87
CA ILE A 53 1.98 2.68 -4.69
C ILE A 53 2.79 2.09 -3.53
N VAL A 54 2.17 1.85 -2.38
CA VAL A 54 2.82 1.20 -1.22
C VAL A 54 3.38 -0.16 -1.60
N TYR A 55 2.68 -0.94 -2.42
CA TYR A 55 3.18 -2.25 -2.85
C TYR A 55 4.45 -2.11 -3.69
N HIS A 56 4.44 -1.28 -4.72
CA HIS A 56 5.58 -1.13 -5.62
C HIS A 56 6.77 -0.42 -4.95
N ALA A 57 6.53 0.65 -4.18
CA ALA A 57 7.57 1.34 -3.43
C ALA A 57 8.13 0.45 -2.30
N GLY A 58 7.28 -0.27 -1.57
CA GLY A 58 7.67 -1.19 -0.51
C GLY A 58 8.53 -2.35 -1.03
N ARG A 59 8.21 -2.90 -2.21
CA ARG A 59 9.05 -3.91 -2.87
C ARG A 59 10.43 -3.40 -3.25
N ARG A 60 10.49 -2.18 -3.77
CA ARG A 60 11.77 -1.53 -4.10
C ARG A 60 12.59 -1.26 -2.84
N ALA A 61 11.96 -0.76 -1.77
CA ALA A 61 12.63 -0.56 -0.48
C ALA A 61 13.15 -1.87 0.13
N ALA A 62 12.39 -2.97 0.01
CA ALA A 62 12.79 -4.29 0.51
C ALA A 62 13.90 -4.96 -0.31
N ALA A 63 14.05 -4.61 -1.60
CA ALA A 63 15.10 -5.15 -2.47
C ALA A 63 16.51 -4.69 -2.07
N GLY A 64 16.65 -3.74 -1.14
CA GLY A 64 17.89 -3.40 -0.44
C GLY A 64 18.08 -1.89 -0.28
N GLU A 65 18.44 -1.47 0.94
CA GLU A 65 18.75 -0.09 1.31
C GLU A 65 19.84 0.55 0.42
N GLU A 66 20.84 -0.23 0.00
CA GLU A 66 21.90 0.23 -0.91
C GLU A 66 21.41 0.44 -2.34
N ALA A 67 20.49 -0.40 -2.83
CA ALA A 67 20.00 -0.33 -4.21
C ALA A 67 19.15 0.93 -4.44
N GLU A 68 18.39 1.34 -3.42
CA GLU A 68 17.53 2.52 -3.47
C GLU A 68 18.06 3.68 -2.62
N GLY A 69 19.28 3.64 -2.09
CA GLY A 69 19.88 4.74 -1.32
C GLY A 69 19.08 5.17 -0.07
N ILE A 70 18.26 4.29 0.49
CA ILE A 70 17.50 4.53 1.72
C ILE A 70 18.47 4.29 2.88
N ARG A 71 18.74 5.32 3.70
CA ARG A 71 19.80 5.27 4.70
C ARG A 71 19.29 4.78 6.06
N PRO A 72 20.06 3.94 6.78
CA PRO A 72 19.76 3.60 8.17
C PRO A 72 19.84 4.84 9.08
N PRO A 73 19.14 4.86 10.23
CA PRO A 73 18.38 3.76 10.84
C PRO A 73 16.94 3.59 10.33
N LEU A 74 16.55 4.22 9.21
CA LEU A 74 15.19 4.08 8.68
C LEU A 74 14.92 2.62 8.25
N ARG A 75 13.92 1.99 8.85
CA ARG A 75 13.45 0.65 8.48
C ARG A 75 11.94 0.64 8.29
N VAL A 76 11.48 0.12 7.15
CA VAL A 76 10.07 -0.14 6.91
C VAL A 76 9.68 -1.42 7.69
N ALA A 77 8.93 -1.23 8.77
CA ALA A 77 8.50 -2.27 9.69
C ALA A 77 7.17 -2.91 9.30
N GLY A 78 6.36 -2.26 8.46
CA GLY A 78 5.10 -2.81 7.99
C GLY A 78 4.43 -2.01 6.87
N HIS A 79 3.47 -2.65 6.21
CA HIS A 79 2.64 -2.05 5.18
C HIS A 79 1.16 -2.09 5.55
N VAL A 80 0.43 -1.03 5.21
CA VAL A 80 -1.02 -0.95 5.34
C VAL A 80 -1.62 -0.66 3.96
N TYR A 81 -2.32 -1.67 3.44
CA TYR A 81 -3.03 -1.64 2.19
C TYR A 81 -4.53 -1.48 2.47
N HIS A 82 -5.04 -0.25 2.40
CA HIS A 82 -6.48 -0.01 2.53
C HIS A 82 -7.11 0.00 1.14
N GLN A 83 -7.97 -0.98 0.87
CA GLN A 83 -8.66 -1.14 -0.41
C GLN A 83 -7.72 -1.02 -1.62
N PRO A 84 -6.56 -1.72 -1.66
CA PRO A 84 -5.53 -1.46 -2.65
C PRO A 84 -6.06 -1.66 -4.08
N TYR A 85 -5.72 -0.72 -4.95
CA TYR A 85 -6.22 -0.66 -6.32
C TYR A 85 -5.34 -1.48 -7.26
N PHE A 86 -5.79 -2.69 -7.58
CA PHE A 86 -5.16 -3.57 -8.56
C PHE A 86 -6.13 -3.87 -9.70
N GLY A 87 -5.59 -4.24 -10.85
CA GLY A 87 -6.35 -4.61 -12.03
C GLY A 87 -5.86 -5.93 -12.63
N GLY A 88 -6.41 -6.23 -13.80
CA GLY A 88 -6.05 -7.40 -14.59
C GLY A 88 -6.95 -7.50 -15.81
N VAL A 89 -6.47 -8.05 -16.91
CA VAL A 89 -7.24 -8.12 -18.16
C VAL A 89 -8.53 -8.93 -17.96
N GLY A 90 -8.41 -10.12 -17.37
CA GLY A 90 -9.55 -10.97 -17.00
C GLY A 90 -10.28 -10.41 -15.78
N ARG A 91 -11.61 -10.30 -15.87
CA ARG A 91 -12.45 -9.74 -14.80
C ARG A 91 -12.67 -10.70 -13.64
N THR A 92 -12.70 -10.17 -12.43
CA THR A 92 -13.16 -10.91 -11.24
C THR A 92 -14.69 -10.97 -11.21
N ALA A 93 -15.23 -11.80 -10.30
CA ALA A 93 -16.68 -11.85 -10.09
C ALA A 93 -17.21 -10.52 -9.53
N SER A 94 -16.49 -9.90 -8.59
CA SER A 94 -16.84 -8.59 -8.03
C SER A 94 -16.88 -7.49 -9.10
N GLU A 95 -15.88 -7.44 -9.98
CA GLU A 95 -15.81 -6.46 -11.07
C GLU A 95 -17.01 -6.56 -12.03
N MET A 96 -17.43 -7.79 -12.37
CA MET A 96 -18.60 -8.00 -13.25
C MET A 96 -19.92 -7.73 -12.54
N ALA A 97 -20.03 -8.08 -11.26
CA ALA A 97 -21.26 -7.88 -10.48
C ALA A 97 -21.54 -6.39 -10.18
N MET A 98 -20.50 -5.56 -10.17
CA MET A 98 -20.55 -4.14 -9.81
C MET A 98 -20.08 -3.22 -10.95
N GLU A 99 -20.32 -3.62 -12.21
CA GLU A 99 -19.82 -2.88 -13.40
C GLU A 99 -20.18 -1.38 -13.37
N ASP A 100 -21.40 -1.05 -12.92
CA ASP A 100 -21.94 0.30 -12.80
C ASP A 100 -21.82 0.89 -11.38
N ASP A 101 -20.84 0.46 -10.57
CA ASP A 101 -20.58 1.01 -9.23
C ASP A 101 -20.55 2.55 -9.26
N LEU A 102 -21.14 3.19 -8.25
CA LEU A 102 -21.32 4.65 -8.23
C LEU A 102 -20.05 5.40 -7.82
N ILE A 103 -19.14 4.76 -7.11
CA ILE A 103 -17.89 5.35 -6.63
C ILE A 103 -16.75 5.03 -7.59
N LEU A 104 -16.69 3.78 -8.04
CA LEU A 104 -15.61 3.24 -8.85
C LEU A 104 -16.12 2.42 -10.04
N PRO A 105 -16.88 3.01 -10.99
CA PRO A 105 -17.43 2.26 -12.13
C PRO A 105 -16.33 1.57 -12.95
N LEU A 106 -16.57 0.35 -13.42
CA LEU A 106 -15.54 -0.47 -14.08
C LEU A 106 -14.91 0.21 -15.31
N ARG A 107 -15.71 0.91 -16.11
CA ARG A 107 -15.20 1.69 -17.26
C ARG A 107 -14.23 2.81 -16.85
N VAL A 108 -14.44 3.39 -15.66
CA VAL A 108 -13.55 4.42 -15.11
C VAL A 108 -12.26 3.77 -14.64
N THR A 109 -12.32 2.57 -14.06
CA THR A 109 -11.10 1.85 -13.65
C THR A 109 -10.21 1.51 -14.84
N ASP A 110 -10.83 1.07 -15.95
CA ASP A 110 -10.14 0.81 -17.21
C ASP A 110 -9.48 2.06 -17.78
N LEU A 111 -10.21 3.19 -17.79
CA LEU A 111 -9.68 4.46 -18.24
C LEU A 111 -8.49 4.91 -17.37
N MET A 112 -8.60 4.80 -16.04
CA MET A 112 -7.51 5.14 -15.12
C MET A 112 -6.26 4.30 -15.40
N TRP A 113 -6.41 3.00 -15.64
CA TRP A 113 -5.28 2.16 -16.04
C TRP A 113 -4.70 2.53 -17.40
N GLY A 114 -5.54 2.81 -18.39
CA GLY A 114 -5.09 3.25 -19.72
C GLY A 114 -4.31 4.58 -19.68
N LEU A 115 -4.63 5.46 -18.74
CA LEU A 115 -3.89 6.72 -18.53
C LEU A 115 -2.62 6.55 -17.68
N ALA A 116 -2.61 5.58 -16.77
CA ALA A 116 -1.53 5.42 -15.80
C ALA A 116 -0.42 4.48 -16.27
N LEU A 117 -0.72 3.46 -17.08
CA LEU A 117 0.25 2.45 -17.50
C LEU A 117 1.19 2.96 -18.60
N PRO A 118 2.36 2.32 -18.79
CA PRO A 118 3.24 2.63 -19.92
C PRO A 118 2.53 2.48 -21.27
N GLU A 119 2.98 3.23 -22.27
CA GLU A 119 2.42 3.14 -23.62
C GLU A 119 2.52 1.71 -24.17
N GLY A 120 1.41 1.21 -24.71
CA GLY A 120 1.31 -0.16 -25.24
C GLY A 120 1.12 -1.26 -24.19
N ALA A 121 1.15 -0.93 -22.89
CA ALA A 121 0.84 -1.88 -21.84
C ALA A 121 -0.67 -2.08 -21.65
N ASP A 122 -1.07 -3.30 -21.32
CA ASP A 122 -2.44 -3.62 -20.90
C ASP A 122 -2.54 -3.78 -19.37
N ARG A 123 -3.74 -4.10 -18.88
CA ARG A 123 -4.02 -4.22 -17.44
C ARG A 123 -3.35 -5.43 -16.77
N ASP A 124 -2.70 -6.32 -17.53
CA ASP A 124 -1.86 -7.40 -17.00
C ASP A 124 -0.39 -6.98 -16.85
N HIS A 125 -0.05 -5.73 -17.14
CA HIS A 125 1.23 -5.15 -16.73
C HIS A 125 1.41 -5.23 -15.21
N GLU A 126 2.62 -5.51 -14.73
CA GLU A 126 2.91 -5.76 -13.30
C GLU A 126 2.50 -4.61 -12.36
N PHE A 127 2.46 -3.39 -12.88
CA PHE A 127 2.00 -2.21 -12.16
C PHE A 127 0.51 -2.25 -11.80
N SER A 128 -0.30 -2.87 -12.67
CA SER A 128 -1.74 -3.07 -12.47
C SER A 128 -2.02 -4.42 -11.82
N ASN A 129 -1.42 -5.49 -12.34
CA ASN A 129 -1.66 -6.87 -11.89
C ASN A 129 -0.44 -7.43 -11.15
N PRO A 130 -0.45 -7.49 -9.81
CA PRO A 130 0.72 -7.93 -9.03
C PRO A 130 1.08 -9.41 -9.27
N ALA A 131 0.13 -10.24 -9.72
CA ALA A 131 0.39 -11.65 -10.06
C ALA A 131 1.20 -11.83 -11.35
N LYS A 132 1.34 -10.77 -12.16
CA LYS A 132 2.16 -10.75 -13.38
C LYS A 132 3.56 -10.18 -13.15
N GLY A 133 3.81 -9.66 -11.95
CA GLY A 133 5.13 -9.18 -11.53
C GLY A 133 5.96 -10.27 -10.85
N PRO A 134 7.20 -9.94 -10.43
CA PRO A 134 8.00 -10.84 -9.63
C PRO A 134 7.33 -11.12 -8.27
N PRO A 135 7.63 -12.26 -7.62
CA PRO A 135 7.08 -12.58 -6.30
C PRO A 135 7.34 -11.47 -5.27
N PRO A 136 6.39 -11.19 -4.35
CA PRO A 136 6.57 -10.20 -3.29
C PRO A 136 7.41 -10.74 -2.13
N ALA A 137 8.66 -11.12 -2.42
CA ALA A 137 9.59 -11.65 -1.44
C ALA A 137 10.10 -10.57 -0.48
N ALA A 138 10.39 -10.97 0.76
CA ALA A 138 11.00 -10.14 1.80
C ALA A 138 10.22 -8.86 2.18
N LEU A 139 8.92 -8.80 1.87
CA LEU A 139 8.09 -7.70 2.37
C LEU A 139 7.85 -7.85 3.88
N PRO A 140 7.78 -6.73 4.62
CA PRO A 140 7.41 -6.76 6.02
C PRO A 140 5.95 -7.19 6.19
N ARG A 141 5.58 -7.46 7.45
CA ARG A 141 4.20 -7.74 7.85
C ARG A 141 3.25 -6.69 7.28
N SER A 142 2.09 -7.14 6.84
CA SER A 142 1.18 -6.34 6.03
C SER A 142 -0.27 -6.43 6.54
N LEU A 143 -0.95 -5.30 6.67
CA LEU A 143 -2.39 -5.21 6.83
C LEU A 143 -3.05 -5.04 5.46
N VAL A 144 -3.97 -5.94 5.10
CA VAL A 144 -4.84 -5.77 3.93
C VAL A 144 -6.27 -5.57 4.43
N ARG A 145 -6.81 -4.37 4.18
CA ARG A 145 -8.17 -4.00 4.55
C ARG A 145 -9.04 -3.81 3.32
N GLY A 146 -10.29 -4.23 3.38
CA GLY A 146 -11.26 -4.10 2.29
C GLY A 146 -12.70 -4.08 2.78
N ASN A 147 -13.64 -3.82 1.88
CA ASN A 147 -15.08 -3.90 2.15
C ASN A 147 -15.71 -4.84 1.11
N VAL A 148 -16.66 -5.68 1.52
CA VAL A 148 -17.29 -6.66 0.60
C VAL A 148 -18.05 -6.01 -0.55
N GLY A 149 -18.60 -4.81 -0.37
CA GLY A 149 -19.26 -4.04 -1.44
C GLY A 149 -18.30 -3.17 -2.26
N ASP A 150 -16.99 -3.38 -2.17
CA ASP A 150 -16.00 -2.75 -3.05
C ASP A 150 -15.90 -3.53 -4.37
N LEU A 151 -15.98 -2.83 -5.51
CA LEU A 151 -15.79 -3.41 -6.85
C LEU A 151 -14.49 -4.25 -6.94
N LEU A 152 -13.44 -3.85 -6.22
CA LEU A 152 -12.12 -4.48 -6.24
C LEU A 152 -11.90 -5.53 -5.14
N ILE A 153 -12.93 -5.92 -4.37
CA ILE A 153 -12.74 -6.84 -3.23
C ILE A 153 -12.07 -8.16 -3.62
N ASP A 154 -12.39 -8.73 -4.77
CA ASP A 154 -11.76 -9.97 -5.22
C ASP A 154 -10.28 -9.77 -5.55
N ARG A 155 -9.91 -8.61 -6.14
CA ARG A 155 -8.50 -8.23 -6.35
C ARG A 155 -7.75 -8.10 -5.03
N GLN A 156 -8.40 -7.54 -4.02
CA GLN A 156 -7.82 -7.36 -2.67
C GLN A 156 -7.58 -8.72 -1.99
N ARG A 157 -8.51 -9.67 -2.14
CA ARG A 157 -8.37 -11.06 -1.67
C ARG A 157 -7.26 -11.81 -2.42
N GLU A 158 -7.23 -11.71 -3.74
CA GLU A 158 -6.17 -12.28 -4.59
C GLU A 158 -4.79 -11.75 -4.16
N PHE A 159 -4.69 -10.45 -3.91
CA PHE A 159 -3.46 -9.81 -3.45
C PHE A 159 -3.03 -10.31 -2.06
N ALA A 160 -3.95 -10.39 -1.09
CA ALA A 160 -3.66 -10.94 0.23
C ALA A 160 -3.18 -12.39 0.15
N ALA A 161 -3.79 -13.21 -0.73
CA ALA A 161 -3.35 -14.58 -0.99
C ALA A 161 -1.95 -14.63 -1.63
N LEU A 162 -1.65 -13.73 -2.59
CA LEU A 162 -0.33 -13.61 -3.20
C LEU A 162 0.76 -13.30 -2.18
N LEU A 163 0.50 -12.36 -1.26
CA LEU A 163 1.43 -12.02 -0.17
C LEU A 163 1.68 -13.23 0.76
N ARG A 164 0.62 -13.92 1.19
CA ARG A 164 0.75 -15.12 2.03
C ARG A 164 1.53 -16.23 1.33
N ALA A 165 1.27 -16.45 0.04
CA ALA A 165 1.98 -17.44 -0.76
C ALA A 165 3.49 -17.14 -0.87
N ALA A 166 3.88 -15.87 -0.79
CA ALA A 166 5.28 -15.43 -0.74
C ALA A 166 5.89 -15.47 0.68
N GLY A 167 5.14 -15.93 1.69
CA GLY A 167 5.61 -16.03 3.08
C GLY A 167 5.48 -14.73 3.89
N VAL A 168 4.79 -13.71 3.36
CA VAL A 168 4.53 -12.46 4.09
C VAL A 168 3.46 -12.71 5.15
N GLU A 169 3.67 -12.21 6.37
CA GLU A 169 2.63 -12.20 7.40
C GLU A 169 1.54 -11.19 7.03
N VAL A 170 0.31 -11.66 6.84
CA VAL A 170 -0.82 -10.83 6.42
C VAL A 170 -1.91 -10.82 7.49
N VAL A 171 -2.16 -9.65 8.06
CA VAL A 171 -3.39 -9.36 8.82
C VAL A 171 -4.45 -8.92 7.84
N GLU A 172 -5.55 -9.65 7.77
CA GLU A 172 -6.66 -9.32 6.87
C GLU A 172 -7.87 -8.83 7.65
N ARG A 173 -8.48 -7.74 7.15
CA ARG A 173 -9.65 -7.07 7.74
C ARG A 173 -10.62 -6.72 6.62
N LEU A 174 -11.57 -7.61 6.34
CA LEU A 174 -12.60 -7.38 5.34
C LEU A 174 -13.91 -7.12 6.06
N ASP A 175 -14.43 -5.89 5.97
CA ASP A 175 -15.76 -5.56 6.50
C ASP A 175 -16.82 -6.18 5.58
N ASP A 176 -17.83 -6.84 6.16
CA ASP A 176 -18.94 -7.46 5.42
C ASP A 176 -19.87 -6.43 4.73
N ASP A 177 -19.71 -5.14 5.05
CA ASP A 177 -20.50 -4.02 4.56
C ASP A 177 -19.61 -2.83 4.09
N GLY A 178 -20.21 -1.88 3.38
CA GLY A 178 -19.52 -0.70 2.83
C GLY A 178 -19.03 -0.90 1.40
N HIS A 179 -18.51 0.18 0.81
CA HIS A 179 -18.04 0.24 -0.58
C HIS A 179 -16.63 0.83 -0.65
N HIS A 180 -16.11 1.05 -1.86
CA HIS A 180 -14.83 1.73 -2.06
C HIS A 180 -14.85 3.11 -1.39
N ALA A 181 -13.83 3.44 -0.59
CA ALA A 181 -13.67 4.73 0.11
C ALA A 181 -14.84 5.16 1.03
N VAL A 182 -15.62 4.20 1.55
CA VAL A 182 -16.80 4.49 2.40
C VAL A 182 -16.45 5.31 3.65
N GLU A 183 -15.23 5.21 4.17
CA GLU A 183 -14.75 5.99 5.32
C GLU A 183 -14.77 7.50 5.11
N LEU A 184 -14.78 7.97 3.86
CA LEU A 184 -14.89 9.40 3.55
C LEU A 184 -16.30 9.95 3.82
N PHE A 185 -17.29 9.07 3.92
CA PHE A 185 -18.71 9.43 4.05
C PHE A 185 -19.35 8.93 5.34
N ASP A 186 -18.81 7.86 5.93
CA ASP A 186 -19.29 7.26 7.17
C ASP A 186 -18.23 7.38 8.29
N PRO A 187 -18.47 8.23 9.31
CA PRO A 187 -17.55 8.39 10.44
C PRO A 187 -17.31 7.10 11.24
N GLY A 188 -18.28 6.18 11.29
CA GLY A 188 -18.12 4.88 11.93
C GLY A 188 -17.19 3.96 11.14
N LYS A 189 -17.22 4.03 9.80
CA LYS A 189 -16.24 3.35 8.94
C LYS A 189 -14.85 3.97 9.08
N ALA A 190 -14.75 5.30 9.15
CA ALA A 190 -13.48 5.99 9.42
C ALA A 190 -12.87 5.60 10.78
N GLN A 191 -13.69 5.55 11.83
CA GLN A 191 -13.23 5.11 13.14
C GLN A 191 -12.75 3.66 13.10
N ARG A 192 -13.46 2.76 12.44
CA ARG A 192 -13.01 1.37 12.26
C ARG A 192 -11.68 1.28 11.52
N LEU A 193 -11.46 2.08 10.47
CA LEU A 193 -10.17 2.16 9.77
C LEU A 193 -9.05 2.57 10.72
N PHE A 194 -9.29 3.64 11.49
CA PHE A 194 -8.33 4.11 12.48
C PHE A 194 -7.99 3.03 13.53
N ASP A 195 -9.00 2.34 14.05
CA ASP A 195 -8.84 1.32 15.09
C ASP A 195 -8.00 0.13 14.59
N ASP A 196 -8.25 -0.36 13.37
CA ASP A 196 -7.46 -1.45 12.79
C ASP A 196 -6.01 -1.05 12.50
N VAL A 197 -5.78 0.17 11.98
CA VAL A 197 -4.43 0.67 11.72
C VAL A 197 -3.68 0.85 13.04
N ARG A 198 -4.32 1.42 14.05
CA ARG A 198 -3.75 1.57 15.39
C ARG A 198 -3.40 0.21 15.97
N ALA A 199 -4.31 -0.76 15.90
CA ALA A 199 -4.08 -2.11 16.42
C ALA A 199 -2.90 -2.78 15.69
N PHE A 200 -2.81 -2.64 14.37
CA PHE A 200 -1.72 -3.18 13.57
C PHE A 200 -0.35 -2.59 13.92
N ILE A 201 -0.28 -1.27 14.15
CA ILE A 201 0.97 -0.56 14.44
C ILE A 201 1.43 -0.75 15.89
N TYR A 202 0.51 -0.76 16.85
CA TYR A 202 0.84 -0.66 18.28
C TYR A 202 0.48 -1.91 19.10
N ASP A 203 -0.67 -2.52 18.82
CA ASP A 203 -1.23 -3.57 19.70
C ASP A 203 -0.79 -4.99 19.29
N ASP A 204 -0.30 -5.15 18.05
CA ASP A 204 0.31 -6.39 17.53
C ASP A 204 1.63 -6.06 16.82
N PRO A 205 2.71 -5.71 17.54
CA PRO A 205 3.96 -5.27 16.94
C PRO A 205 4.70 -6.43 16.25
N PRO A 206 5.48 -6.14 15.19
CA PRO A 206 6.30 -7.16 14.52
C PRO A 206 7.23 -7.85 15.53
N ARG A 207 7.27 -9.19 15.49
CA ARG A 207 8.18 -10.01 16.31
C ARG A 207 9.62 -9.94 15.83
#